data_AF-X1P7K7-F1
#
_entry.id   AF-X1P7K7-F1
#
_cell.length_a   1.000
_cell.length_b   1.000
_cell.length_c   1.000
_cell.angle_alpha   90.00
_cell.angle_beta   90.00
_cell.angle_gamma   90.00
#
_symmetry.space_group_name_H-M   'P 1'
#
loop_
_entity.id
_entity.type
_entity.pdbx_description
1 polymer ?
#
loop_
_entity_poly.entity_id
_entity_poly.type
_entity_poly.pdbx_seq_one_letter_code
_entity_poly.pdbx_strand_id
1 'polypeptide(L)'
;MGIVVCENILRHLEKAPPDAPRLEVVHRAASEVGSAVITAVATTVISFLPVFAMIGAEGKLFKPLAFTKTFAIVASVVIALAVIPPAALMLFSGKVSSGKLRRIFYGAIGLIGAAVFVRGISMGSFLIGFGGVVLLLFAVYGFAQNKISESLKQKVPLVVLQKHQRKPC
;
A
#
# COMPACT_ATOMS: atom_id res chain seq x y z
N MET A 1 4.15 -11.73 11.40
CA MET A 1 4.40 -12.93 12.23
C MET A 1 4.65 -14.20 11.42
N GLY A 2 3.97 -14.40 10.28
CA GLY A 2 4.13 -15.63 9.48
C GLY A 2 5.55 -15.96 8.99
N ILE A 3 6.36 -14.95 8.66
CA ILE A 3 7.74 -15.16 8.17
C ILE A 3 8.60 -15.93 9.19
N VAL A 4 8.49 -15.61 10.48
CA VAL A 4 9.26 -16.26 11.55
C VAL A 4 8.90 -17.75 11.66
N VAL A 5 7.60 -18.05 11.57
CA VAL A 5 7.10 -19.43 11.61
C VAL A 5 7.53 -20.20 10.37
N CYS A 6 7.39 -19.62 9.17
CA CYS A 6 7.82 -20.22 7.91
C CYS A 6 9.32 -20.52 7.91
N GLU A 7 10.15 -19.56 8.31
CA GLU A 7 11.59 -19.72 8.39
C GLU A 7 11.99 -20.84 9.35
N ASN A 8 11.35 -20.90 10.54
CA ASN A 8 11.66 -21.97 11.48
C ASN A 8 11.24 -23.34 10.94
N ILE A 9 10.08 -23.44 10.29
CA ILE A 9 9.62 -24.67 9.62
C ILE A 9 10.61 -25.08 8.53
N LEU A 10 11.05 -24.14 7.69
CA LEU A 10 11.94 -24.43 6.57
C LEU A 10 13.30 -24.92 7.07
N ARG A 11 13.87 -24.26 8.08
CA ARG A 11 15.12 -24.70 8.73
C ARG A 11 15.00 -26.08 9.38
N HIS A 12 13.84 -26.44 9.92
CA HIS A 12 13.61 -27.79 10.47
C HIS A 12 13.48 -28.84 9.38
N LEU A 13 12.81 -28.51 8.27
CA LEU A 13 12.67 -29.41 7.12
C LEU A 13 14.03 -29.66 6.43
N GLU A 14 14.91 -28.67 6.35
CA GLU A 14 16.25 -28.81 5.77
C GLU A 14 17.18 -29.70 6.62
N LYS A 15 17.01 -29.67 7.95
CA LYS A 15 17.82 -30.48 8.89
C LYS A 15 17.23 -31.87 9.15
N ALA A 16 15.98 -32.11 8.77
CA ALA A 16 15.29 -33.36 9.06
C ALA A 16 15.85 -34.51 8.20
N PRO A 17 15.96 -35.73 8.76
CA PRO A 17 16.24 -36.93 7.98
C PRO A 17 15.22 -37.14 6.85
N PRO A 18 15.60 -37.73 5.71
CA PRO A 18 14.70 -37.96 4.57
C PRO A 18 13.45 -38.79 4.94
N ASP A 19 13.59 -39.69 5.91
CA ASP A 19 12.54 -40.63 6.36
C ASP A 19 11.68 -40.08 7.50
N ALA A 20 11.99 -38.88 8.02
CA ALA A 20 11.25 -38.30 9.13
C ALA A 20 9.83 -37.91 8.71
N PRO A 21 8.80 -38.20 9.53
CA PRO A 21 7.43 -37.80 9.24
C PRO A 21 7.33 -36.27 9.22
N ARG A 22 7.09 -35.69 8.03
CA ARG A 22 7.03 -34.22 7.87
C ARG A 22 6.03 -33.53 8.78
N LEU A 23 4.94 -34.21 9.13
CA LEU A 23 3.93 -33.71 10.08
C LEU A 23 4.52 -33.42 11.45
N GLU A 24 5.35 -34.31 11.97
CA GLU A 24 5.99 -34.15 13.27
C GLU A 24 7.04 -33.03 13.22
N VAL A 25 7.84 -32.98 12.15
CA VAL A 25 8.85 -31.94 11.95
C VAL A 25 8.23 -30.54 11.92
N VAL A 26 7.15 -30.37 11.13
CA VAL A 26 6.45 -29.08 11.01
C VAL A 26 5.76 -28.70 12.32
N HIS A 27 5.10 -29.65 12.99
CA HIS A 27 4.46 -29.40 14.28
C HIS A 27 5.48 -28.95 15.33
N ARG A 28 6.60 -29.69 15.47
CA ARG A 28 7.67 -29.35 16.40
C ARG A 28 8.26 -27.96 16.12
N ALA A 29 8.53 -27.66 14.84
CA ALA A 29 9.06 -26.37 14.43
C ALA A 29 8.09 -25.22 14.75
N ALA A 30 6.79 -25.41 14.54
CA ALA A 30 5.79 -24.39 14.86
C ALA A 30 5.61 -24.19 16.38
N SER A 31 5.62 -25.27 17.17
CA SER A 31 5.50 -25.22 18.63
C SER A 31 6.69 -24.56 19.31
N GLU A 32 7.91 -24.73 18.78
CA GLU A 32 9.13 -24.15 19.34
C GLU A 32 9.12 -22.62 19.34
N VAL A 33 8.61 -22.01 18.25
CA VAL A 33 8.56 -20.54 18.10
C VAL A 33 7.21 -19.94 18.53
N GLY A 34 6.19 -20.77 18.78
CA GLY A 34 4.84 -20.31 19.09
C GLY A 34 4.78 -19.40 20.32
N SER A 35 5.43 -19.79 21.41
CA SER A 35 5.47 -19.00 22.65
C SER A 35 6.17 -17.65 22.43
N ALA A 36 7.32 -17.65 21.76
CA ALA A 36 8.07 -16.43 21.47
C ALA A 36 7.28 -15.43 20.62
N VAL A 37 6.55 -15.91 19.61
CA VAL A 37 5.69 -15.07 18.75
C VAL A 37 4.54 -14.47 19.55
N ILE A 38 3.88 -15.27 20.40
CA ILE A 38 2.76 -14.79 21.25
C ILE A 38 3.25 -13.72 22.23
N THR A 39 4.38 -13.95 22.90
CA THR A 39 4.98 -12.98 23.82
C THR A 39 5.35 -11.68 23.10
N ALA A 40 5.97 -11.76 21.92
CA ALA A 40 6.32 -10.58 21.12
C ALA A 40 5.09 -9.78 20.67
N VAL A 41 4.00 -10.46 20.29
CA VAL A 41 2.73 -9.80 19.97
C VAL A 41 2.15 -9.13 21.22
N ALA A 42 2.14 -9.82 22.37
CA ALA A 42 1.61 -9.28 23.61
C ALA A 42 2.35 -8.01 24.05
N THR A 43 3.69 -8.01 24.04
CA THR A 43 4.48 -6.81 24.38
C THR A 43 4.24 -5.67 23.39
N THR A 44 4.06 -5.98 22.10
CA THR A 44 3.70 -4.99 21.09
C THR A 44 2.32 -4.38 21.39
N VAL A 45 1.31 -5.17 21.75
CA VAL A 45 -0.02 -4.64 22.09
C VAL A 45 0.04 -3.79 23.36
N ILE A 46 0.72 -4.28 24.39
CA ILE A 46 0.91 -3.56 25.67
C ILE A 46 1.62 -2.22 25.44
N SER A 47 2.57 -2.12 24.51
CA SER A 47 3.24 -0.84 24.22
C SER A 47 2.30 0.23 23.63
N PHE A 48 1.13 -0.15 23.09
CA PHE A 48 0.13 0.79 22.58
C PHE A 48 -0.91 1.20 23.63
N LEU A 49 -0.95 0.56 24.81
CA LEU A 49 -1.88 0.93 25.88
C LEU A 49 -1.83 2.42 26.27
N PRO A 50 -0.65 3.07 26.35
CA PRO A 50 -0.56 4.51 26.66
C PRO A 50 -1.27 5.41 25.65
N VAL A 51 -1.41 4.98 24.39
CA VAL A 51 -2.10 5.77 23.35
C VAL A 51 -3.58 5.97 23.69
N PHE A 52 -4.20 5.03 24.40
CA PHE A 52 -5.60 5.17 24.83
C PHE A 52 -5.78 6.23 25.93
N ALA A 53 -4.72 6.53 26.69
CA ALA A 53 -4.72 7.57 27.71
C ALA A 53 -4.59 8.99 27.12
N MET A 54 -4.22 9.13 25.83
CA MET A 54 -4.14 10.45 25.19
C MET A 54 -5.54 11.09 25.04
N ILE A 55 -5.61 12.38 25.40
CA ILE A 55 -6.81 13.23 25.34
C ILE A 55 -6.65 14.33 24.27
N GLY A 56 -7.76 14.99 23.91
CA GLY A 56 -7.75 16.11 22.96
C GLY A 56 -7.66 15.69 21.49
N ALA A 57 -7.06 16.55 20.66
CA ALA A 57 -6.93 16.34 19.22
C ALA A 57 -6.03 15.15 18.87
N GLU A 58 -4.95 14.95 19.64
CA GLU A 58 -3.99 13.85 19.47
C GLU A 58 -4.67 12.49 19.65
N GLY A 59 -5.52 12.35 20.69
CA GLY A 59 -6.28 11.13 20.93
C GLY A 59 -7.26 10.76 19.81
N LYS A 60 -7.91 11.75 19.18
CA LYS A 60 -8.86 11.50 18.06
C LYS A 60 -8.15 10.97 16.81
N LEU A 61 -6.91 11.39 16.59
CA LEU A 61 -6.12 10.94 15.44
C LEU A 61 -5.43 9.60 15.71
N PHE A 62 -4.88 9.40 16.91
CA PHE A 62 -4.04 8.23 17.22
C PHE A 62 -4.83 7.00 17.71
N LYS A 63 -6.00 7.17 18.35
CA LYS A 63 -6.81 6.02 18.80
C LYS A 63 -7.23 5.11 17.63
N PRO A 64 -7.78 5.62 16.51
CA PRO A 64 -8.13 4.79 15.36
C PRO A 64 -6.92 4.05 14.75
N LEU A 65 -5.75 4.71 14.70
CA LEU A 65 -4.51 4.10 14.21
C LEU A 65 -4.01 2.97 15.12
N ALA A 66 -4.13 3.14 16.45
CA ALA A 66 -3.77 2.09 17.40
C ALA A 66 -4.71 0.88 17.31
N PHE A 67 -6.01 1.10 17.13
CA PHE A 67 -6.99 0.03 16.96
C PHE A 67 -6.69 -0.81 15.71
N THR A 68 -6.54 -0.19 14.54
CA THR A 68 -6.30 -0.93 13.29
C THR A 68 -5.00 -1.74 13.35
N LYS A 69 -3.94 -1.19 13.94
CA LYS A 69 -2.67 -1.92 14.15
C LYS A 69 -2.87 -3.15 15.03
N THR A 70 -3.56 -3.00 16.16
CA THR A 70 -3.77 -4.09 17.12
C THR A 70 -4.58 -5.21 16.50
N PHE A 71 -5.69 -4.88 15.82
CA PHE A 71 -6.50 -5.86 15.08
C PHE A 71 -5.70 -6.59 14.00
N ALA A 72 -4.89 -5.86 13.22
CA ALA A 72 -4.06 -6.45 12.16
C ALA A 72 -3.02 -7.44 12.71
N ILE A 73 -2.34 -7.09 13.81
CA ILE A 73 -1.33 -7.96 14.42
C ILE A 73 -1.96 -9.20 15.03
N VAL A 74 -3.09 -9.06 15.74
CA VAL A 74 -3.82 -10.19 16.33
C VAL A 74 -4.32 -11.14 15.24
N ALA A 75 -4.95 -10.61 14.18
CA ALA A 75 -5.36 -11.43 13.04
C ALA A 75 -4.16 -12.12 12.38
N SER A 76 -3.04 -11.42 12.21
CA SER A 76 -1.83 -11.97 11.61
C SER A 76 -1.24 -13.12 12.43
N VAL A 77 -1.23 -13.05 13.77
CA VAL A 77 -0.70 -14.15 14.59
C VAL A 77 -1.62 -15.37 14.59
N VAL A 78 -2.94 -15.17 14.62
CA VAL A 78 -3.91 -16.27 14.51
C VAL A 78 -3.72 -17.02 13.19
N ILE A 79 -3.63 -16.30 12.07
CA ILE A 79 -3.36 -16.91 10.76
C ILE A 79 -1.99 -17.58 10.76
N ALA A 80 -0.97 -16.94 11.34
CA ALA A 80 0.39 -17.48 11.34
C ALA A 80 0.54 -18.80 12.11
N LEU A 81 -0.20 -19.00 13.20
CA LEU A 81 -0.12 -20.23 13.99
C LEU A 81 -1.13 -21.29 13.55
N ALA A 82 -2.32 -20.87 13.08
CA ALA A 82 -3.38 -21.82 12.71
C ALA A 82 -3.31 -22.27 11.23
N VAL A 83 -2.97 -21.36 10.32
CA VAL A 83 -3.08 -21.61 8.86
C VAL A 83 -1.73 -21.98 8.25
N ILE A 84 -0.64 -21.36 8.70
CA ILE A 84 0.68 -21.58 8.07
C ILE A 84 1.22 -23.01 8.29
N PRO A 85 1.21 -23.60 9.50
CA PRO A 85 1.72 -24.96 9.67
C PRO A 85 1.02 -26.02 8.79
N PRO A 86 -0.32 -26.09 8.71
CA PRO A 86 -0.99 -27.03 7.80
C PRO A 86 -0.77 -26.67 6.32
N ALA A 87 -0.70 -25.38 5.96
CA ALA A 87 -0.37 -24.98 4.60
C ALA A 87 1.05 -25.40 4.20
N ALA A 88 2.03 -25.25 5.10
CA ALA A 88 3.40 -25.71 4.91
C ALA A 88 3.44 -27.23 4.74
N LEU A 89 2.68 -27.99 5.54
CA LEU A 89 2.51 -29.42 5.36
C LEU A 89 1.96 -29.77 3.97
N MET A 90 0.92 -29.10 3.48
CA MET A 90 0.39 -29.37 2.14
C MET A 90 1.40 -29.06 1.03
N LEU A 91 2.16 -27.97 1.16
CA LEU A 91 3.14 -27.54 0.18
C LEU A 91 4.39 -28.45 0.17
N PHE A 92 4.88 -28.83 1.34
CA PHE A 92 6.13 -29.59 1.50
C PHE A 92 5.93 -31.11 1.61
N SER A 93 4.74 -31.63 1.94
CA SER A 93 4.50 -33.08 2.15
C SER A 93 4.14 -33.88 0.89
N GLY A 94 4.38 -33.36 -0.32
CA GLY A 94 4.60 -34.21 -1.51
C GLY A 94 3.36 -34.88 -2.13
N LYS A 95 2.20 -34.23 -2.19
CA LYS A 95 1.07 -34.68 -3.05
C LYS A 95 0.46 -33.62 -3.96
N VAL A 96 0.89 -32.35 -3.86
CA VAL A 96 0.58 -31.37 -4.88
C VAL A 96 1.59 -31.56 -5.99
N SER A 97 1.17 -32.12 -7.13
CA SER A 97 1.98 -32.12 -8.35
C SER A 97 2.44 -30.69 -8.60
N SER A 98 3.72 -30.43 -8.30
CA SER A 98 4.36 -29.11 -8.45
C SER A 98 4.09 -28.54 -9.86
N GLY A 99 3.94 -29.41 -10.86
CA GLY A 99 3.55 -29.03 -12.22
C GLY A 99 2.14 -28.44 -12.37
N LYS A 100 1.12 -28.91 -11.64
CA LYS A 100 -0.26 -28.41 -11.75
C LYS A 100 -0.42 -27.06 -11.07
N LEU A 101 0.07 -26.93 -9.84
CA LEU A 101 0.02 -25.66 -9.09
C LEU A 101 0.84 -24.58 -9.81
N ARG A 102 2.04 -24.93 -10.29
CA ARG A 102 2.89 -24.04 -11.08
C ARG A 102 2.23 -23.57 -12.37
N ARG A 103 1.52 -24.47 -13.09
CA ARG A 103 0.79 -24.12 -14.32
C ARG A 103 -0.39 -23.18 -14.05
N ILE A 104 -1.14 -23.42 -12.97
CA ILE A 104 -2.23 -22.53 -12.54
C ILE A 104 -1.68 -21.18 -12.10
N PHE A 105 -0.58 -21.15 -11.33
CA PHE A 105 0.05 -19.91 -10.88
C PHE A 105 0.57 -19.07 -12.05
N TYR A 106 1.34 -19.65 -12.97
CA TYR A 106 1.82 -18.92 -14.14
C TYR A 106 0.69 -18.50 -15.07
N GLY A 107 -0.35 -19.33 -15.23
CA GLY A 107 -1.55 -18.97 -15.98
C GLY A 107 -2.31 -17.79 -15.38
N ALA A 108 -2.50 -17.79 -14.06
CA ALA A 108 -3.16 -16.70 -13.33
C ALA A 108 -2.34 -15.41 -13.36
N ILE A 109 -1.02 -15.48 -13.15
CA ILE A 109 -0.11 -14.32 -13.24
C ILE A 109 -0.12 -13.73 -14.65
N GLY A 110 -0.09 -14.57 -15.70
CA GLY A 110 -0.19 -14.12 -17.08
C GLY A 110 -1.51 -13.41 -17.38
N LEU A 111 -2.64 -13.95 -16.90
CA LEU A 111 -3.97 -13.34 -17.05
C LEU A 111 -4.10 -12.01 -16.29
N ILE A 112 -3.62 -11.95 -15.05
CA ILE A 112 -3.62 -10.73 -14.24
C ILE A 112 -2.71 -9.68 -14.87
N GLY A 113 -1.51 -10.08 -15.31
CA GLY A 113 -0.56 -9.20 -16.01
C GLY A 113 -1.16 -8.63 -17.30
N ALA A 114 -1.81 -9.46 -18.12
CA ALA A 114 -2.50 -9.00 -19.33
C ALA A 114 -3.67 -8.05 -18.99
N ALA A 115 -4.48 -8.37 -17.98
CA ALA A 115 -5.58 -7.51 -17.55
C ALA A 115 -5.12 -6.15 -17.00
N VAL A 116 -4.02 -6.12 -16.24
CA VAL A 116 -3.39 -4.90 -15.73
C VAL A 116 -2.78 -4.09 -16.87
N PHE A 117 -2.15 -4.74 -17.84
CA PHE A 117 -1.57 -4.08 -19.02
C PHE A 117 -2.66 -3.43 -19.89
N VAL A 118 -3.76 -4.14 -20.15
CA VAL A 118 -4.92 -3.61 -20.91
C VAL A 118 -5.59 -2.45 -20.17
N ARG A 119 -5.84 -2.58 -18.86
CA ARG A 119 -6.39 -1.49 -18.05
C ARG A 119 -5.44 -0.30 -17.92
N GLY A 120 -4.14 -0.56 -17.80
CA GLY A 120 -3.09 0.46 -17.69
C GLY A 120 -2.97 1.30 -18.96
N ILE A 121 -3.05 0.67 -20.14
CA ILE A 121 -3.10 1.38 -21.42
C ILE A 121 -4.35 2.27 -21.50
N SER A 122 -5.52 1.75 -21.08
CA SER A 122 -6.77 2.52 -21.08
C SER A 122 -6.77 3.73 -20.13
N MET A 123 -6.24 3.58 -18.91
CA MET A 123 -6.09 4.72 -17.97
C MET A 123 -5.01 5.71 -18.40
N GLY A 124 -3.90 5.22 -18.96
CA GLY A 124 -2.80 6.05 -19.45
C GLY A 124 -3.21 6.98 -20.57
N SER A 125 -4.00 6.50 -21.54
CA SER A 125 -4.54 7.33 -22.62
C SER A 125 -5.46 8.45 -22.14
N PHE A 126 -6.22 8.23 -21.05
CA PHE A 126 -7.10 9.25 -20.47
C PHE A 126 -6.32 10.36 -19.76
N LEU A 127 -5.26 10.00 -19.03
CA LEU A 127 -4.35 10.94 -18.35
C LEU A 127 -3.56 11.82 -19.33
N ILE A 128 -3.05 11.23 -20.43
CA ILE A 128 -2.32 11.98 -21.46
C ILE A 128 -3.27 12.92 -22.23
N GLY A 129 -4.49 12.46 -22.56
CA GLY A 129 -5.50 13.28 -23.22
C GLY A 129 -5.96 14.47 -22.37
N PHE A 130 -6.26 14.23 -21.09
CA PHE A 130 -6.69 15.29 -20.17
C PHE A 130 -5.56 16.29 -19.91
N GLY A 131 -4.33 15.81 -19.71
CA GLY A 131 -3.15 16.66 -19.59
C GLY A 131 -2.92 17.55 -20.83
N GLY A 132 -3.09 17.00 -22.03
CA GLY A 132 -2.97 17.74 -23.28
C GLY A 132 -4.02 18.85 -23.44
N VAL A 133 -5.28 18.58 -23.09
CA VAL A 133 -6.37 19.58 -23.16
C VAL A 133 -6.15 20.71 -22.14
N VAL A 134 -5.73 20.40 -20.92
CA VAL A 134 -5.41 21.40 -19.90
C VAL A 134 -4.26 22.30 -20.34
N LEU A 135 -3.22 21.74 -20.95
CA LEU A 135 -2.06 22.48 -21.44
C LEU A 135 -2.43 23.38 -22.63
N LEU A 136 -3.30 22.89 -23.53
CA LEU A 136 -3.86 23.71 -24.62
C LEU A 136 -4.71 24.87 -24.10
N LEU A 137 -5.59 24.62 -23.11
CA LEU A 137 -6.36 25.70 -22.49
C LEU A 137 -5.44 26.73 -21.84
N PHE A 138 -4.42 26.30 -21.10
CA PHE A 138 -3.45 27.21 -20.49
C PHE A 138 -2.69 28.04 -21.54
N ALA A 139 -2.29 27.43 -22.65
CA ALA A 139 -1.66 28.12 -23.77
C ALA A 139 -2.59 29.14 -24.46
N VAL A 140 -3.85 28.78 -24.67
CA VAL A 140 -4.88 29.67 -25.26
C VAL A 140 -5.19 30.84 -24.33
N TYR A 141 -5.34 30.60 -23.02
CA TYR A 141 -5.52 31.66 -22.03
C TYR A 141 -4.32 32.61 -21.97
N GLY A 142 -3.09 32.06 -21.97
CA GLY A 142 -1.87 32.86 -22.01
C GLY A 142 -1.77 33.75 -23.26
N PHE A 143 -2.13 33.20 -24.42
CA PHE A 143 -2.12 33.95 -25.69
C PHE A 143 -3.23 35.00 -25.77
N ALA A 144 -4.43 34.68 -25.27
CA ALA A 144 -5.57 35.61 -25.22
C ALA A 144 -5.28 36.80 -24.29
N GLN A 145 -4.68 36.57 -23.12
CA GLN A 145 -4.26 37.66 -22.23
C GLN A 145 -3.17 38.53 -22.86
N ASN A 146 -2.19 37.94 -23.54
CA ASN A 146 -1.10 38.70 -24.15
C ASN A 146 -1.62 39.64 -25.27
N LYS A 147 -2.59 39.19 -26.07
CA LYS A 147 -3.24 40.03 -27.10
C LYS A 147 -4.15 41.13 -26.52
N ILE A 148 -4.82 40.85 -25.41
CA ILE A 148 -5.72 41.81 -24.73
C ILE A 148 -4.93 42.85 -23.93
N SER A 149 -3.80 42.48 -23.32
CA SER A 149 -2.91 43.37 -22.57
C SER A 149 -2.22 44.41 -23.47
N GLU A 150 -1.77 44.04 -24.67
CA GLU A 150 -1.21 44.98 -25.65
C GLU A 150 -2.28 45.99 -26.15
N SER A 151 -3.51 45.52 -26.41
CA SER A 151 -4.60 46.39 -26.89
C SER A 151 -5.11 47.37 -25.82
N LEU A 152 -5.05 47.02 -24.53
CA LEU A 152 -5.41 47.95 -23.45
C LEU A 152 -4.28 48.94 -23.11
N LYS A 153 -3.01 48.55 -23.23
CA LYS A 153 -1.87 49.43 -22.91
C LYS A 153 -1.68 50.56 -23.94
N GLN A 154 -2.14 50.36 -25.17
CA GLN A 154 -2.13 51.39 -26.22
C GLN A 154 -3.32 52.37 -26.14
N LYS A 155 -4.46 51.98 -25.56
CA LYS A 155 -5.66 52.84 -25.45
C LYS A 155 -5.82 53.60 -24.12
N VAL A 156 -5.05 53.26 -23.09
CA VAL A 156 -5.18 53.85 -21.74
C VAL A 156 -4.08 54.86 -21.32
N PRO A 157 -3.03 55.21 -22.10
CA PRO A 157 -2.00 56.12 -21.56
C PRO A 157 -2.42 57.61 -21.52
N LEU A 158 -3.60 58.02 -21.98
CA LEU A 158 -3.97 59.45 -22.00
C LEU A 158 -5.23 59.89 -21.22
N VAL A 159 -5.96 59.00 -20.53
CA VAL A 159 -7.21 59.42 -19.84
C VAL A 159 -7.09 59.54 -18.31
N VAL A 160 -6.10 58.89 -17.68
CA VAL A 160 -6.06 58.79 -16.20
C VAL A 160 -5.16 59.84 -15.52
N LEU A 161 -4.22 60.47 -16.24
CA LEU A 161 -3.31 61.47 -15.63
C LEU A 161 -3.86 62.92 -15.58
N GLN A 162 -5.01 63.22 -16.19
CA GLN A 162 -5.61 64.57 -16.11
C GLN A 162 -6.67 64.75 -15.01
N LYS A 163 -7.13 63.69 -14.33
CA LYS A 163 -8.28 63.79 -13.40
C LYS A 163 -7.93 63.90 -11.91
N HIS A 164 -6.65 63.88 -11.53
CA HIS A 164 -6.25 63.96 -10.11
C HIS A 164 -5.34 65.16 -9.75
N GLN A 165 -5.09 66.07 -10.69
CA GLN A 165 -4.37 67.35 -10.46
C GLN A 165 -5.31 68.56 -10.29
N ARG A 166 -6.62 68.35 -10.10
CA ARG A 166 -7.55 69.41 -9.67
C ARG A 166 -8.33 68.95 -8.45
N LYS A 167 -7.87 69.33 -7.27
CA LYS A 167 -8.65 70.13 -6.30
C LYS A 167 -7.68 70.79 -5.29
N PRO A 168 -7.68 72.13 -5.18
CA PRO A 168 -6.94 72.88 -4.17
C PRO A 168 -7.77 73.11 -2.90
N CYS A 169 -7.07 73.58 -1.86
CA CYS A 169 -7.49 73.93 -0.48
C CYS A 169 -7.56 72.76 0.50
#